data_AF-A0A8S3WRJ2-F1
#
_entry.id   AF-A0A8S3WRJ2-F1
#
_cell.length_a   1.000
_cell.length_b   1.000
_cell.length_c   1.000
_cell.angle_alpha   90.00
_cell.angle_beta   90.00
_cell.angle_gamma   90.00
#
_symmetry.space_group_name_H-M   'P 1'
#
loop_
_entity.id
_entity.type
_entity.pdbx_description
1 polymer ?
#
loop_
_entity_poly.entity_id
_entity_poly.type
_entity_poly.pdbx_seq_one_letter_code
_entity_poly.pdbx_strand_id
1 'polypeptide(L)'
;MTSLTRCHERLDELGNTMASTNTHLASVEQKQAEIHPLNDAVSHFQKNLNMMAQKQLSNELEIIGIPENKNENLTYTVLVASRKIRIDLADLDIDWVAHVGPQRAF
;
A
#
# COMPACT_ATOMS: atom_id res chain seq x y z
N MET A 1 55.50 23.91 27.85
CA MET A 1 54.04 24.00 28.05
C MET A 1 53.72 23.73 29.50
N THR A 2 53.14 24.70 30.19
CA THR A 2 52.73 24.58 31.60
C THR A 2 51.48 23.70 31.70
N SER A 3 51.39 22.85 32.71
CA SER A 3 50.25 21.95 32.98
C SER A 3 48.88 22.67 32.96
N LEU A 4 48.86 23.95 33.31
CA LEU A 4 47.68 24.81 33.29
C LEU A 4 47.13 25.05 31.87
N THR A 5 48.00 25.24 30.88
CA THR A 5 47.60 25.48 29.48
C THR A 5 46.93 24.25 28.88
N ARG A 6 47.50 23.06 29.15
CA ARG A 6 46.93 21.78 28.74
C ARG A 6 45.59 21.48 29.43
N CYS A 7 45.39 21.97 30.65
CA CYS A 7 44.12 21.85 31.34
C CYS A 7 43.03 22.72 30.67
N HIS A 8 43.40 23.94 30.25
CA HIS A 8 42.52 24.85 29.53
C HIS A 8 42.07 24.27 28.19
N GLU A 9 43.03 23.80 27.37
CA GLU A 9 42.73 23.18 26.06
C GLU A 9 41.77 21.98 26.20
N ARG A 10 41.95 21.15 27.23
CA ARG A 10 41.05 20.02 27.50
C ARG A 10 39.66 20.44 27.96
N LEU A 11 39.55 21.55 28.69
CA LEU A 11 38.26 22.11 29.10
C LEU A 11 37.50 22.68 27.90
N ASP A 12 38.19 23.35 26.99
CA ASP A 12 37.59 23.87 25.75
C ASP A 12 37.13 22.72 24.84
N GLU A 13 37.94 21.66 24.72
CA GLU A 13 37.58 20.46 23.96
C GLU A 13 36.37 19.73 24.57
N LEU A 14 36.30 19.65 25.90
CA LEU A 14 35.12 19.14 26.62
C LEU A 14 33.88 20.03 26.40
N GLY A 15 34.03 21.36 26.43
CA GLY A 15 32.95 22.30 26.16
C GLY A 15 32.40 22.15 24.74
N ASN A 16 33.29 22.01 23.76
CA ASN A 16 32.93 21.84 22.35
C ASN A 16 32.24 20.49 22.10
N THR A 17 32.74 19.42 22.69
CA THR A 17 32.11 18.09 22.58
C THR A 17 30.73 18.10 23.24
N MET A 18 30.60 18.68 24.44
CA MET A 18 29.31 18.81 25.12
C MET A 18 28.31 19.65 24.33
N ALA A 19 28.73 20.76 23.73
CA ALA A 19 27.89 21.55 22.84
C ALA A 19 27.44 20.76 21.61
N SER A 20 28.35 20.00 20.98
CA SER A 20 28.03 19.14 19.84
C SER A 20 27.09 17.98 20.21
N THR A 21 27.22 17.41 21.41
CA THR A 21 26.32 16.35 21.88
C THR A 21 24.92 16.90 22.12
N ASN A 22 24.81 18.10 22.70
CA ASN A 22 23.51 18.74 22.93
C ASN A 22 22.77 19.07 21.63
N THR A 23 23.47 19.56 20.61
CA THR A 23 22.85 19.83 19.30
C THR A 23 22.41 18.54 18.61
N HIS A 24 23.21 17.48 18.72
CA HIS A 24 22.82 16.17 18.20
C HIS A 24 21.59 15.61 18.93
N LEU A 25 21.54 15.74 20.27
CA LEU A 25 20.42 15.26 21.08
C LEU A 25 19.12 15.97 20.65
N ALA A 26 19.14 17.29 20.52
CA ALA A 26 17.98 18.07 20.05
C ALA A 26 17.52 17.62 18.65
N SER A 27 18.46 17.32 17.74
CA SER A 27 18.13 16.81 16.40
C SER A 27 17.46 15.43 16.44
N VAL A 28 17.90 14.56 17.35
CA VAL A 28 17.32 13.21 17.52
C VAL A 28 15.93 13.28 18.12
N GLU A 29 15.73 14.13 19.12
CA GLU A 29 14.42 14.35 19.74
C GLU A 29 13.40 14.89 18.73
N GLN A 30 13.82 15.84 17.88
CA GLN A 30 12.96 16.36 16.82
C GLN A 30 12.56 15.26 15.82
N LYS A 31 13.53 14.47 15.35
CA LYS A 31 13.24 13.34 14.44
C LYS A 31 12.32 12.31 15.08
N GLN A 32 12.50 12.03 16.38
CA GLN A 32 11.65 11.10 17.10
C GLN A 32 10.20 11.59 17.21
N ALA A 33 10.00 12.90 17.37
CA ALA A 33 8.67 13.52 17.37
C ALA A 33 7.98 13.42 15.99
N GLU A 34 8.75 13.41 14.90
CA GLU A 34 8.23 13.28 13.53
C GLU A 34 7.95 11.82 13.11
N ILE A 35 8.64 10.84 13.71
CA ILE A 35 8.46 9.41 13.39
C ILE A 35 7.06 8.90 13.75
N HIS A 36 6.51 9.33 14.89
CA HIS A 36 5.18 8.92 15.33
C HIS A 36 4.06 9.30 14.35
N PRO A 37 3.89 10.59 13.98
CA PRO A 37 2.85 10.98 13.02
C PRO A 37 3.08 10.37 11.64
N LEU A 38 4.34 10.15 11.23
CA LEU A 38 4.63 9.47 9.98
C LEU A 38 4.18 8.01 10.00
N ASN A 39 4.46 7.28 11.09
CA ASN A 39 4.00 5.90 11.25
C ASN A 39 2.47 5.79 11.28
N ASP A 40 1.81 6.74 11.93
CA ASP A 40 0.35 6.81 11.96
C ASP A 40 -0.23 7.05 10.57
N ALA A 41 0.38 7.96 9.79
CA ALA A 41 -0.01 8.21 8.41
C ALA A 41 0.20 6.97 7.52
N VAL A 42 1.34 6.27 7.65
CA VAL A 42 1.62 5.02 6.93
C VAL A 42 0.57 3.96 7.27
N SER A 43 0.25 3.78 8.55
CA SER A 43 -0.77 2.83 8.98
C SER A 43 -2.15 3.17 8.41
N HIS A 44 -2.50 4.47 8.40
CA HIS A 44 -3.76 4.94 7.82
C HIS A 44 -3.83 4.66 6.31
N PHE A 45 -2.77 4.96 5.56
CA PHE A 45 -2.72 4.69 4.13
C PHE A 45 -2.79 3.19 3.82
N GLN A 46 -2.09 2.35 4.59
CA GLN A 46 -2.16 0.90 4.42
C GLN A 46 -3.59 0.37 4.65
N LYS A 47 -4.29 0.87 5.67
CA LYS A 47 -5.70 0.51 5.91
C LYS A 47 -6.59 0.92 4.73
N ASN A 48 -6.39 2.12 4.19
CA ASN A 48 -7.17 2.60 3.06
C ASN A 48 -6.92 1.75 1.80
N LEU A 49 -5.67 1.39 1.51
CA LEU A 49 -5.34 0.50 0.40
C LEU A 49 -6.01 -0.87 0.55
N ASN A 50 -5.96 -1.46 1.75
CA ASN A 50 -6.60 -2.74 2.01
C ASN A 50 -8.13 -2.66 1.82
N MET A 51 -8.75 -1.59 2.31
CA MET A 51 -10.19 -1.36 2.13
C MET A 51 -10.56 -1.17 0.66
N MET A 52 -9.75 -0.44 -0.11
CA MET A 52 -9.95 -0.26 -1.55
C MET A 52 -9.82 -1.59 -2.30
N ALA A 53 -8.79 -2.40 -1.99
CA ALA A 53 -8.62 -3.72 -2.59
C ALA A 53 -9.81 -4.64 -2.28
N GLN A 54 -10.29 -4.65 -1.03
CA GLN A 54 -11.45 -5.45 -0.66
C GLN A 54 -12.73 -5.00 -1.37
N LYS A 55 -12.92 -3.68 -1.54
CA LYS A 55 -14.06 -3.11 -2.28
C LYS A 55 -13.98 -3.44 -3.77
N GLN A 56 -12.78 -3.52 -4.32
CA GLN A 56 -12.60 -3.94 -5.71
C GLN A 56 -12.98 -5.41 -5.87
N LEU A 57 -12.48 -6.29 -5.01
CA LEU A 57 -12.83 -7.72 -5.00
C LEU A 57 -14.33 -7.95 -4.80
N SER A 58 -15.04 -7.10 -4.04
CA SER A 58 -16.49 -7.27 -3.86
C SER A 58 -17.31 -6.99 -5.11
N ASN A 59 -16.74 -6.27 -6.09
CA ASN A 59 -17.38 -5.98 -7.37
C ASN A 59 -16.97 -6.97 -8.47
N GLU A 60 -16.03 -7.87 -8.17
CA GLU A 60 -15.60 -8.93 -9.09
C GLU A 60 -16.45 -10.18 -8.85
N LEU A 61 -16.91 -10.79 -9.94
CA LEU A 61 -17.70 -12.02 -9.91
C LEU A 61 -16.97 -13.11 -10.69
N GLU A 62 -16.67 -14.22 -10.01
CA GLU A 62 -16.17 -15.42 -10.68
C GLU A 62 -17.35 -16.32 -11.10
N ILE A 63 -17.39 -16.66 -12.39
CA ILE A 63 -18.43 -17.52 -12.95
C ILE A 63 -17.78 -18.84 -13.37
N ILE A 64 -18.20 -19.94 -12.74
CA ILE A 64 -17.67 -21.29 -13.00
C ILE A 64 -18.72 -22.19 -13.64
N GLY A 65 -18.26 -23.14 -14.45
CA GLY A 65 -19.12 -24.20 -15.01
C GLY A 65 -19.91 -23.79 -16.25
N ILE A 66 -19.65 -22.62 -16.83
CA ILE A 66 -20.21 -22.24 -18.13
C ILE A 66 -19.30 -22.75 -19.25
N PRO A 67 -19.82 -23.53 -20.22
CA PRO A 67 -19.04 -23.91 -21.39
C PRO A 67 -18.81 -22.69 -22.29
N GLU A 68 -17.55 -22.45 -22.65
CA GLU A 68 -17.14 -21.36 -23.54
C GLU A 68 -16.43 -21.92 -24.78
N ASN A 69 -16.63 -21.28 -25.92
CA ASN A 69 -15.93 -21.58 -27.17
C ASN A 69 -14.83 -20.56 -27.45
N LYS A 70 -13.84 -20.96 -28.26
CA LYS A 70 -12.79 -20.03 -28.71
C LYS A 70 -13.41 -18.92 -29.57
N ASN A 71 -13.02 -17.67 -29.29
CA ASN A 71 -13.51 -16.44 -29.95
C ASN A 71 -15.00 -16.11 -29.69
N GLU A 72 -15.59 -16.65 -28.63
CA GLU A 72 -16.94 -16.29 -28.21
C GLU A 72 -16.94 -14.93 -27.49
N ASN A 73 -18.05 -14.18 -27.57
CA ASN A 73 -18.19 -12.92 -26.86
C ASN A 73 -18.56 -13.20 -25.40
N LEU A 74 -17.57 -13.06 -24.50
CA LEU A 74 -17.75 -13.34 -23.07
C LEU A 74 -18.80 -12.44 -22.42
N THR A 75 -18.88 -11.16 -22.79
CA THR A 75 -19.91 -10.24 -22.29
C THR A 75 -21.31 -10.76 -22.61
N TYR A 76 -21.52 -11.23 -23.84
CA TYR A 76 -22.80 -11.85 -24.22
C TYR A 76 -23.09 -13.13 -23.42
N THR A 77 -22.09 -13.97 -23.19
CA THR A 77 -22.22 -15.18 -22.36
C THR A 77 -22.66 -14.83 -20.93
N VAL A 78 -22.05 -13.81 -20.31
CA VAL A 78 -22.43 -13.32 -18.98
C VAL A 78 -23.87 -12.81 -18.96
N LEU A 79 -24.29 -12.03 -19.96
CA LEU A 79 -25.67 -11.53 -20.06
C LEU A 79 -26.70 -12.66 -20.26
N VAL A 80 -26.34 -13.70 -21.00
CA VAL A 80 -27.21 -14.89 -21.14
C VAL A 80 -27.29 -15.64 -19.81
N ALA A 81 -26.15 -15.80 -19.12
CA ALA A 81 -26.09 -16.47 -17.83
C ALA A 81 -26.93 -15.73 -16.77
N SER A 82 -26.81 -14.40 -16.67
CA SER A 82 -27.58 -13.56 -15.73
C SER A 82 -29.09 -13.71 -15.93
N ARG A 83 -29.55 -13.70 -17.19
CA ARG A 83 -30.96 -13.95 -17.54
C ARG A 83 -31.46 -15.32 -17.11
N LYS A 84 -30.62 -16.36 -17.18
CA LYS A 84 -30.99 -17.72 -16.74
C LYS A 84 -31.17 -17.81 -15.22
N ILE A 85 -30.36 -17.08 -14.45
CA ILE A 85 -30.47 -16.99 -12.99
C ILE A 85 -31.40 -15.87 -12.51
N ARG A 86 -32.10 -15.21 -13.45
CA ARG A 86 -33.06 -14.11 -13.19
C ARG A 86 -32.44 -12.90 -12.50
N ILE A 87 -31.18 -12.61 -12.80
CA ILE A 87 -30.53 -11.35 -12.43
C ILE A 87 -30.69 -10.39 -13.60
N ASP A 88 -31.19 -9.19 -13.32
CA ASP A 88 -31.23 -8.10 -14.30
C ASP A 88 -29.85 -7.45 -14.34
N LEU A 89 -29.15 -7.64 -15.45
CA LEU A 89 -27.81 -7.14 -15.69
C LEU A 89 -27.78 -6.50 -17.08
N ALA A 90 -27.42 -5.23 -17.15
CA ALA A 90 -27.25 -4.50 -18.39
C ALA A 90 -25.78 -4.54 -18.85
N ASP A 91 -25.56 -4.25 -20.13
CA ASP A 91 -24.21 -4.21 -20.72
C ASP A 91 -23.32 -3.14 -20.04
N LEU A 92 -23.93 -2.03 -19.60
CA LEU A 92 -23.26 -0.95 -18.88
C LEU A 92 -22.87 -1.30 -17.43
N ASP A 93 -23.43 -2.38 -16.88
CA ASP A 93 -23.09 -2.86 -15.54
C ASP A 93 -21.80 -3.69 -15.55
N ILE A 94 -21.30 -4.05 -16.74
CA ILE A 94 -20.12 -4.87 -16.94
C ILE A 94 -18.96 -3.99 -17.39
N ASP A 95 -17.99 -3.76 -16.50
CA ASP A 95 -16.77 -3.01 -16.83
C ASP A 95 -15.78 -3.85 -17.65
N TRP A 96 -15.55 -5.11 -17.22
CA TRP A 96 -14.60 -6.02 -17.86
C TRP A 96 -14.96 -7.48 -17.62
N VAL A 97 -14.65 -8.33 -18.60
CA VAL A 97 -14.80 -9.79 -18.53
C VAL A 97 -13.59 -10.46 -19.16
N ALA A 98 -13.05 -11.49 -18.52
CA ALA A 98 -12.11 -12.40 -19.15
C ALA A 98 -12.25 -13.84 -18.65
N HIS A 99 -11.78 -14.75 -19.48
CA HIS A 99 -11.61 -16.14 -19.13
C HIS A 99 -10.41 -16.32 -18.22
N VAL A 100 -10.60 -17.07 -17.13
CA VAL A 100 -9.51 -17.48 -16.23
C VAL A 100 -9.38 -18.99 -16.27
N GLY A 101 -8.19 -19.47 -16.62
CA GLY A 101 -7.85 -20.89 -16.65
C GLY A 101 -7.64 -21.48 -18.05
N PRO A 102 -7.58 -22.82 -18.15
CA PRO A 102 -7.39 -23.50 -19.42
C PRO A 102 -8.67 -23.52 -20.25
N GLN A 103 -8.59 -22.97 -21.46
CA GLN A 103 -9.67 -23.09 -22.45
C GLN A 103 -9.82 -24.54 -22.91
N ARG A 104 -11.05 -24.97 -23.16
CA ARG A 104 -11.30 -26.28 -23.77
C ARG A 104 -10.59 -26.34 -25.12
N ALA A 105 -9.60 -27.23 -25.23
CA ALA A 105 -9.06 -27.63 -26.51
C ALA A 105 -10.14 -28.48 -27.20
N PHE A 106 -10.62 -28.01 -28.35
CA PHE A 106 -11.44 -28.82 -29.24
C PHE A 106 -10.67 -30.06 -29.69
#